data_AF-A0A382N9D1-F1
#
_entry.id   AF-A0A382N9D1-F1
#
_cell.length_a   1.000
_cell.length_b   1.000
_cell.length_c   1.000
_cell.angle_alpha   90.00
_cell.angle_beta   90.00
_cell.angle_gamma   90.00
#
_symmetry.space_group_name_H-M   'P 1'
#
loop_
_entity.id
_entity.type
_entity.pdbx_description
1 polymer ?
#
loop_
_entity_poly.entity_id
_entity_poly.type
_entity_poly.pdbx_seq_one_letter_code
_entity_poly.pdbx_strand_id
1 'polypeptide(L)'
;MKVTKKFCQKALLGIIALSWLAMLSLTTVQAVDVEPQPRQRPQVKQPKGNDNQRPEPKQPRGNDLISTKVSIDPAIVVSPEAGEELKIKVAITGGKSVAGYQLSLAYDQSALEYVIIKNGGYLPPGAFTVPPIVSPDSVLFAATSLAGDAKSANGTLAIATFKVLANKDSTIKLANVMLSDAKANKLATLK
;
A
#
# COMPACT_ATOMS: atom_id res chain seq x y z
N MET A 1 2.65 47.27 31.55
CA MET A 1 3.57 46.49 32.41
C MET A 1 3.30 45.01 32.13
N LYS A 2 4.21 44.23 31.52
CA LYS A 2 5.37 43.56 32.16
C LYS A 2 4.96 42.88 33.48
N VAL A 3 5.24 41.61 33.79
CA VAL A 3 5.98 40.52 33.16
C VAL A 3 5.83 39.33 34.13
N THR A 4 5.72 38.12 33.58
CA THR A 4 6.15 36.81 34.15
C THR A 4 5.75 36.38 35.57
N LYS A 5 5.33 35.12 35.69
CA LYS A 5 5.89 34.23 36.72
C LYS A 5 6.70 33.12 36.07
N LYS A 6 8.02 33.23 36.23
CA LYS A 6 8.97 32.11 36.19
C LYS A 6 8.73 31.24 37.43
N PHE A 7 8.92 29.93 37.32
CA PHE A 7 9.71 29.11 38.27
C PHE A 7 9.83 27.69 37.66
N CYS A 8 11.00 27.32 37.13
CA CYS A 8 12.08 26.54 37.80
C CYS A 8 11.72 25.04 37.86
N GLN A 9 12.12 24.19 36.91
CA GLN A 9 13.44 23.63 36.58
C GLN A 9 13.80 22.35 37.38
N LYS A 10 14.01 21.25 36.61
CA LYS A 10 14.78 20.00 36.89
C LYS A 10 14.30 19.11 38.05
N ALA A 11 14.46 17.80 38.07
CA ALA A 11 14.73 16.69 37.15
C ALA A 11 14.77 15.46 38.09
N LEU A 12 14.29 14.27 37.70
CA LEU A 12 14.95 13.00 38.05
C LEU A 12 14.36 11.83 37.25
N LEU A 13 15.24 10.93 36.84
CA LEU A 13 15.03 9.77 35.98
C LEU A 13 14.34 8.59 36.67
N GLY A 14 13.68 7.74 35.87
CA GLY A 14 13.35 6.35 36.22
C GLY A 14 12.83 5.58 35.01
N ILE A 15 13.54 4.51 34.61
CA ILE A 15 13.28 3.65 33.43
C ILE A 15 12.45 2.42 33.87
N ILE A 16 11.78 1.78 32.90
CA ILE A 16 11.24 0.39 32.85
C ILE A 16 9.78 0.33 33.37
N ALA A 17 8.74 -0.17 32.68
CA ALA A 17 8.63 -1.22 31.65
C ALA A 17 7.20 -1.23 31.04
N LEU A 18 7.07 -1.81 29.83
CA LEU A 18 5.86 -2.46 29.25
C LEU A 18 4.62 -1.56 29.02
N SER A 19 3.78 -1.69 27.99
CA SER A 19 3.75 -2.40 26.72
C SER A 19 2.41 -1.92 26.10
N TRP A 20 2.40 -1.64 24.80
CA TRP A 20 1.23 -1.52 23.91
C TRP A 20 0.45 -0.20 23.97
N LEU A 21 0.65 0.63 22.96
CA LEU A 21 -0.42 1.44 22.37
C LEU A 21 -0.09 1.73 20.91
N ALA A 22 -1.03 1.38 20.03
CA ALA A 22 -1.03 1.80 18.63
C ALA A 22 -1.14 3.32 18.53
N MET A 23 -0.36 3.95 17.66
CA MET A 23 -0.64 5.28 17.10
C MET A 23 0.05 5.38 15.74
N LEU A 24 -0.74 5.58 14.67
CA LEU A 24 -0.87 6.89 14.02
C LEU A 24 0.49 7.53 13.75
N SER A 25 0.97 7.38 12.53
CA SER A 25 2.10 8.19 12.06
C SER A 25 1.63 9.64 11.93
N LEU A 26 2.12 10.48 12.85
CA LEU A 26 2.21 11.93 12.68
C LEU A 26 3.70 12.27 12.55
N THR A 27 4.04 13.10 11.56
CA THR A 27 5.41 13.49 11.20
C THR A 27 6.04 14.39 12.26
N THR A 28 7.36 14.32 12.49
CA THR A 28 8.12 15.36 13.20
C THR A 28 9.55 15.48 12.65
N VAL A 29 10.03 16.71 12.48
CA VAL A 29 11.39 17.10 12.04
C VAL A 29 12.07 17.88 13.16
N GLN A 30 13.27 17.51 13.62
CA GLN A 30 14.15 18.38 14.45
C GLN A 30 15.66 18.13 14.25
N ALA A 31 16.46 19.16 14.60
CA ALA A 31 17.81 19.53 14.14
C ALA A 31 19.02 18.96 14.94
N VAL A 32 20.21 19.16 14.36
CA VAL A 32 21.55 18.67 14.77
C VAL A 32 22.13 19.39 16.00
N ASP A 33 22.70 18.67 16.97
CA ASP A 33 23.74 19.20 17.89
C ASP A 33 24.60 18.08 18.54
N VAL A 34 25.78 18.42 19.04
CA VAL A 34 27.05 17.65 19.11
C VAL A 34 27.50 17.24 20.54
N GLU A 35 27.99 15.97 20.70
CA GLU A 35 29.06 15.42 21.61
C GLU A 35 28.85 15.34 23.18
N PRO A 36 29.47 14.44 24.04
CA PRO A 36 30.76 13.71 23.94
C PRO A 36 30.89 12.21 24.36
N GLN A 37 32.06 11.63 24.02
CA GLN A 37 32.58 10.25 24.14
C GLN A 37 33.13 9.84 25.56
N PRO A 38 33.48 8.55 25.83
CA PRO A 38 33.21 7.84 27.10
C PRO A 38 34.40 7.59 28.05
N ARG A 39 34.13 7.27 29.33
CA ARG A 39 35.13 6.74 30.30
C ARG A 39 35.19 5.20 30.29
N GLN A 40 36.39 4.66 30.11
CA GLN A 40 36.70 3.22 30.03
C GLN A 40 36.70 2.51 31.40
N ARG A 41 36.21 1.26 31.47
CA ARG A 41 36.48 0.31 32.57
C ARG A 41 37.62 -0.66 32.20
N PRO A 42 38.45 -1.11 33.16
CA PRO A 42 39.56 -2.03 32.91
C PRO A 42 39.13 -3.39 32.35
N GLN A 43 39.94 -3.90 31.41
CA GLN A 43 39.75 -5.15 30.69
C GLN A 43 40.04 -6.38 31.57
N VAL A 44 39.09 -7.32 31.61
CA VAL A 44 39.37 -8.71 32.01
C VAL A 44 39.93 -9.44 30.79
N LYS A 45 41.16 -9.93 30.90
CA LYS A 45 41.82 -10.78 29.89
C LYS A 45 40.94 -11.97 29.53
N GLN A 46 40.44 -12.00 28.30
CA GLN A 46 39.92 -13.23 27.69
C GLN A 46 41.08 -14.04 27.08
N PRO A 47 41.13 -15.37 27.27
CA PRO A 47 42.14 -16.23 26.66
C PRO A 47 42.00 -16.30 25.13
N LYS A 48 43.15 -16.50 24.49
CA LYS A 48 43.41 -16.40 23.06
C LYS A 48 42.92 -17.63 22.30
N GLY A 49 42.00 -17.41 21.36
CA GLY A 49 41.95 -18.04 20.03
C GLY A 49 41.63 -19.54 19.95
N ASN A 50 40.41 -19.85 19.56
CA ASN A 50 40.17 -20.83 18.50
C ASN A 50 39.32 -20.18 17.41
N ASP A 51 39.89 -20.11 16.21
CA ASP A 51 39.27 -19.53 15.03
C ASP A 51 38.15 -20.44 14.53
N ASN A 52 36.95 -20.27 15.09
CA ASN A 52 35.73 -20.54 14.34
C ASN A 52 35.01 -19.22 14.25
N GLN A 53 35.25 -18.51 13.14
CA GLN A 53 34.42 -17.40 12.70
C GLN A 53 32.97 -17.87 12.76
N ARG A 54 32.27 -17.49 13.83
CA ARG A 54 30.83 -17.39 13.84
C ARG A 54 30.53 -16.50 12.64
N PRO A 55 29.84 -16.98 11.59
CA PRO A 55 29.42 -16.09 10.52
C PRO A 55 28.71 -14.95 11.22
N GLU A 56 29.17 -13.71 11.02
CA GLU A 56 28.30 -12.57 11.29
C GLU A 56 26.96 -12.92 10.63
N PRO A 57 25.82 -12.69 11.30
CA PRO A 57 24.57 -12.72 10.59
C PRO A 57 24.75 -11.73 9.44
N LYS A 58 25.00 -12.24 8.23
CA LYS A 58 24.79 -11.47 7.01
C LYS A 58 23.33 -11.12 7.11
N GLN A 59 23.04 -9.93 7.62
CA GLN A 59 21.73 -9.34 7.54
C GLN A 59 21.38 -9.44 6.06
N PRO A 60 20.39 -10.26 5.68
CA PRO A 60 20.15 -10.48 4.27
C PRO A 60 19.93 -9.10 3.65
N ARG A 61 20.77 -8.74 2.66
CA ARG A 61 20.47 -7.63 1.76
C ARG A 61 19.03 -7.87 1.33
N GLY A 62 18.16 -6.92 1.68
CA GLY A 62 16.71 -7.08 1.63
C GLY A 62 16.31 -7.96 0.48
N ASN A 63 15.81 -9.15 0.81
CA ASN A 63 14.76 -9.74 0.02
C ASN A 63 13.66 -8.67 0.02
N ASP A 64 13.73 -7.82 -1.00
CA ASP A 64 12.66 -6.93 -1.42
C ASP A 64 11.52 -7.90 -1.73
N LEU A 65 10.73 -8.19 -0.70
CA LEU A 65 9.56 -9.04 -0.78
C LEU A 65 8.63 -8.28 -1.71
N ILE A 66 8.74 -8.53 -3.01
CA ILE A 66 7.85 -8.00 -4.03
C ILE A 66 6.47 -8.52 -3.72
N SER A 67 5.77 -7.76 -2.89
CA SER A 67 4.44 -8.06 -2.42
C SER A 67 3.48 -7.53 -3.46
N THR A 68 2.56 -8.39 -3.90
CA THR A 68 1.58 -8.02 -4.89
C THR A 68 0.63 -6.97 -4.31
N LYS A 69 0.57 -5.79 -4.93
CA LYS A 69 -0.31 -4.69 -4.52
C LYS A 69 -1.26 -4.34 -5.65
N VAL A 70 -2.52 -4.09 -5.31
CA VAL A 70 -3.52 -3.56 -6.24
C VAL A 70 -3.97 -2.19 -5.76
N SER A 71 -4.01 -1.19 -6.64
CA SER A 71 -4.33 0.19 -6.28
C SER A 71 -5.13 0.90 -7.37
N ILE A 72 -5.77 2.02 -7.00
CA ILE A 72 -6.41 2.94 -7.95
C ILE A 72 -5.37 3.95 -8.44
N ASP A 73 -5.36 4.21 -9.74
CA ASP A 73 -4.52 5.19 -10.42
C ASP A 73 -5.37 6.07 -11.35
N PRO A 74 -5.33 7.42 -11.22
CA PRO A 74 -4.61 8.17 -10.19
C PRO A 74 -5.23 8.01 -8.79
N ALA A 75 -4.42 8.16 -7.74
CA ALA A 75 -4.89 8.10 -6.35
C ALA A 75 -5.72 9.33 -5.96
N ILE A 76 -5.41 10.49 -6.56
CA ILE A 76 -6.12 11.76 -6.38
C ILE A 76 -6.20 12.41 -7.76
N VAL A 77 -7.38 12.94 -8.09
CA VAL A 77 -7.64 13.63 -9.36
C VAL A 77 -8.61 14.76 -9.12
N VAL A 78 -8.41 15.87 -9.84
CA VAL A 78 -9.38 16.97 -9.85
C VAL A 78 -10.64 16.47 -10.58
N SER A 79 -11.81 16.62 -9.95
CA SER A 79 -13.05 16.21 -10.57
C SER A 79 -13.27 16.98 -11.88
N PRO A 80 -13.56 16.28 -12.99
CA PRO A 80 -14.11 16.89 -14.21
C PRO A 80 -15.41 17.66 -13.92
N GLU A 81 -15.88 18.43 -14.91
CA GLU A 81 -17.16 19.14 -14.79
C GLU A 81 -18.35 18.17 -14.75
N ALA A 82 -19.46 18.60 -14.16
CA ALA A 82 -20.68 17.79 -14.14
C ALA A 82 -21.15 17.52 -15.59
N GLY A 83 -21.41 16.25 -15.89
CA GLY A 83 -21.72 15.75 -17.23
C GLY A 83 -20.53 15.13 -17.96
N GLU A 84 -19.29 15.38 -17.52
CA GLU A 84 -18.08 14.82 -18.13
C GLU A 84 -17.75 13.41 -17.59
N GLU A 85 -16.81 12.73 -18.26
CA GLU A 85 -16.33 11.41 -17.88
C GLU A 85 -15.05 11.48 -17.03
N LEU A 86 -15.05 10.74 -15.92
CA LEU A 86 -13.88 10.43 -15.12
C LEU A 86 -13.42 8.99 -15.39
N LYS A 87 -12.16 8.82 -15.82
CA LYS A 87 -11.55 7.51 -16.04
C LYS A 87 -10.55 7.19 -14.93
N ILE A 88 -10.72 6.03 -14.31
CA ILE A 88 -9.78 5.50 -13.31
C ILE A 88 -9.28 4.13 -13.71
N LYS A 89 -8.00 3.89 -13.43
CA LYS A 89 -7.34 2.60 -13.66
C LYS A 89 -7.23 1.87 -12.34
N VAL A 90 -7.41 0.56 -12.38
CA VAL A 90 -6.97 -0.32 -11.30
C VAL A 90 -5.64 -0.93 -11.73
N ALA A 91 -4.57 -0.55 -11.06
CA ALA A 91 -3.21 -0.98 -11.32
C ALA A 91 -2.80 -2.12 -10.39
N ILE A 92 -1.90 -2.98 -10.87
CA ILE A 92 -1.24 -4.02 -10.09
C ILE A 92 0.27 -3.82 -10.17
N THR A 93 0.96 -4.04 -9.05
CA THR A 93 2.42 -4.12 -8.98
C THR A 93 2.85 -5.39 -8.25
N GLY A 94 3.97 -5.98 -8.66
CA GLY A 94 4.51 -7.20 -8.02
C GLY A 94 3.61 -8.43 -8.18
N GLY A 95 2.63 -8.42 -9.08
CA GLY A 95 1.74 -9.55 -9.36
C GLY A 95 2.40 -10.52 -10.33
N LYS A 96 3.12 -11.53 -9.83
CA LYS A 96 3.61 -12.62 -10.68
C LYS A 96 2.59 -13.74 -10.72
N SER A 97 2.50 -14.45 -11.84
CA SER A 97 1.64 -15.63 -12.00
C SER A 97 0.14 -15.40 -11.82
N VAL A 98 -0.35 -14.20 -12.14
CA VAL A 98 -1.79 -13.89 -12.08
C VAL A 98 -2.43 -14.25 -13.42
N ALA A 99 -3.40 -15.17 -13.41
CA ALA A 99 -4.22 -15.50 -14.58
C ALA A 99 -5.66 -14.99 -14.47
N GLY A 100 -6.12 -14.67 -13.26
CA GLY A 100 -7.46 -14.15 -13.03
C GLY A 100 -7.51 -13.15 -11.90
N TYR A 101 -8.49 -12.26 -11.96
CA TYR A 101 -8.76 -11.31 -10.89
C TYR A 101 -10.25 -11.01 -10.74
N GLN A 102 -10.60 -10.60 -9.52
CA GLN A 102 -11.89 -10.00 -9.17
C GLN A 102 -11.62 -8.77 -8.29
N LEU A 103 -12.44 -7.72 -8.45
CA LEU A 103 -12.39 -6.50 -7.66
C LEU A 103 -13.75 -5.84 -7.57
N SER A 104 -13.98 -5.08 -6.50
CA SER A 104 -15.12 -4.19 -6.35
C SER A 104 -14.64 -2.74 -6.30
N LEU A 105 -15.35 -1.85 -6.99
CA LEU A 105 -15.20 -0.40 -6.86
C LEU A 105 -16.46 0.16 -6.22
N ALA A 106 -16.33 0.70 -5.01
CA ALA A 106 -17.40 1.44 -4.34
C ALA A 106 -17.24 2.94 -4.61
N TYR A 107 -18.34 3.64 -4.84
CA TYR A 107 -18.35 5.06 -5.21
C TYR A 107 -19.57 5.78 -4.61
N ASP A 108 -19.49 7.10 -4.49
CA ASP A 108 -20.64 7.93 -4.09
C ASP A 108 -21.55 8.19 -5.29
N GLN A 109 -22.71 7.51 -5.30
CA GLN A 109 -23.73 7.63 -6.35
C GLN A 109 -24.36 9.02 -6.49
N SER A 110 -24.18 9.90 -5.50
CA SER A 110 -24.63 11.30 -5.61
C SER A 110 -23.58 12.21 -6.26
N ALA A 111 -22.35 11.73 -6.45
CA ALA A 111 -21.28 12.40 -7.19
C ALA A 111 -21.01 11.76 -8.55
N LEU A 112 -21.14 10.44 -8.66
CA LEU A 112 -20.68 9.65 -9.79
C LEU A 112 -21.73 8.63 -10.23
N GLU A 113 -21.89 8.50 -11.54
CA GLU A 113 -22.69 7.45 -12.18
C GLU A 113 -21.75 6.46 -12.88
N TYR A 114 -21.90 5.16 -12.59
CA TYR A 114 -21.13 4.13 -13.29
C TYR A 114 -21.54 4.06 -14.78
N VAL A 115 -20.57 4.12 -15.68
CA VAL A 115 -20.79 3.97 -17.13
C VAL A 115 -20.34 2.59 -17.60
N ILE A 116 -19.07 2.26 -17.39
CA ILE A 116 -18.48 0.99 -17.85
C ILE A 116 -17.20 0.66 -17.09
N ILE A 117 -16.91 -0.63 -16.95
CA ILE A 117 -15.57 -1.13 -16.61
C ILE A 117 -15.11 -2.14 -17.66
N LYS A 118 -13.85 -2.03 -18.08
CA LYS A 118 -13.21 -2.90 -19.07
C LYS A 118 -11.95 -3.53 -18.51
N ASN A 119 -11.59 -4.70 -19.04
CA ASN A 119 -10.25 -5.25 -18.83
C ASN A 119 -9.23 -4.28 -19.42
N GLY A 120 -8.15 -4.00 -18.70
CA GLY A 120 -7.10 -3.10 -19.12
C GLY A 120 -6.20 -3.77 -20.16
N GLY A 121 -5.12 -4.37 -19.69
CA GLY A 121 -4.18 -5.08 -20.56
C GLY A 121 -3.13 -5.91 -19.82
N TYR A 122 -3.31 -6.09 -18.52
CA TYR A 122 -2.38 -6.86 -17.70
C TYR A 122 -2.46 -8.37 -17.98
N LEU A 123 -3.67 -8.90 -18.17
CA LEU A 123 -3.86 -10.29 -18.57
C LEU A 123 -3.46 -10.50 -20.04
N PRO A 124 -3.00 -11.70 -20.42
CA PRO A 124 -2.66 -12.02 -21.80
C PRO A 124 -3.81 -11.77 -22.80
N PRO A 125 -3.49 -11.55 -24.09
CA PRO A 125 -4.50 -11.50 -25.15
C PRO A 125 -5.41 -12.74 -25.14
N GLY A 126 -6.71 -12.53 -25.34
CA GLY A 126 -7.71 -13.59 -25.24
C GLY A 126 -8.30 -13.79 -23.84
N ALA A 127 -7.89 -13.01 -22.84
CA ALA A 127 -8.59 -12.93 -21.57
C ALA A 127 -10.03 -12.44 -21.77
N PHE A 128 -10.97 -13.02 -21.03
CA PHE A 128 -12.38 -12.68 -21.09
C PHE A 128 -12.86 -12.10 -19.76
N THR A 129 -13.89 -11.26 -19.86
CA THR A 129 -14.51 -10.59 -18.71
C THR A 129 -15.83 -11.24 -18.38
N VAL A 130 -16.13 -11.35 -17.09
CA VAL A 130 -17.49 -11.65 -16.63
C VAL A 130 -18.31 -10.35 -16.70
N PRO A 131 -19.58 -10.38 -17.14
CA PRO A 131 -20.45 -9.20 -17.08
C PRO A 131 -20.43 -8.57 -15.69
N PRO A 132 -20.19 -7.25 -15.57
CA PRO A 132 -20.13 -6.59 -14.27
C PRO A 132 -21.46 -6.71 -13.51
N ILE A 133 -21.38 -6.91 -12.19
CA ILE A 133 -22.56 -6.83 -11.31
C ILE A 133 -22.59 -5.41 -10.75
N VAL A 134 -23.60 -4.65 -11.15
CA VAL A 134 -23.77 -3.24 -10.76
C VAL A 134 -24.80 -3.14 -9.63
N SER A 135 -24.40 -2.47 -8.56
CA SER A 135 -25.25 -2.06 -7.44
C SER A 135 -25.23 -0.52 -7.35
N PRO A 136 -26.16 0.11 -6.62
CA PRO A 136 -26.26 1.56 -6.59
C PRO A 136 -24.96 2.28 -6.21
N ASP A 137 -24.20 1.73 -5.26
CA ASP A 137 -22.98 2.32 -4.70
C ASP A 137 -21.69 1.57 -5.08
N SER A 138 -21.79 0.52 -5.91
CA SER A 138 -20.65 -0.35 -6.18
C SER A 138 -20.77 -1.16 -7.45
N VAL A 139 -19.63 -1.49 -8.06
CA VAL A 139 -19.54 -2.41 -9.19
C VAL A 139 -18.54 -3.52 -8.90
N LEU A 140 -18.95 -4.77 -9.10
CA LEU A 140 -18.08 -5.95 -9.07
C LEU A 140 -17.65 -6.30 -10.49
N PHE A 141 -16.34 -6.50 -10.68
CA PHE A 141 -15.76 -6.84 -11.97
C PHE A 141 -14.76 -7.99 -11.83
N ALA A 142 -14.75 -8.88 -12.82
CA ALA A 142 -13.81 -9.99 -12.89
C ALA A 142 -13.37 -10.26 -14.33
N ALA A 143 -12.12 -10.69 -14.48
CA ALA A 143 -11.57 -11.17 -15.74
C ALA A 143 -10.63 -12.34 -15.51
N THR A 144 -10.52 -13.22 -16.50
CA THR A 144 -9.64 -14.39 -16.46
C THR A 144 -9.04 -14.71 -17.82
N SER A 145 -7.83 -15.26 -17.81
CA SER A 145 -7.09 -15.73 -18.97
C SER A 145 -7.03 -17.24 -18.97
N LEU A 146 -7.37 -17.86 -20.11
CA LEU A 146 -7.12 -19.29 -20.37
C LEU A 146 -5.78 -19.52 -21.08
N ALA A 147 -5.12 -18.45 -21.52
CA ALA A 147 -3.81 -18.51 -22.19
C ALA A 147 -2.63 -18.61 -21.21
N GLY A 148 -2.93 -18.72 -19.90
CA GLY A 148 -1.95 -18.73 -18.82
C GLY A 148 -1.83 -17.37 -18.11
N ASP A 149 -0.78 -17.25 -17.30
CA ASP A 149 -0.53 -16.12 -16.43
C ASP A 149 -0.09 -14.85 -17.19
N ALA A 150 -0.23 -13.71 -16.52
CA ALA A 150 0.29 -12.42 -16.96
C ALA A 150 1.80 -12.46 -17.21
N LYS A 151 2.22 -11.83 -18.32
CA LYS A 151 3.63 -11.78 -18.75
C LYS A 151 4.49 -10.80 -17.94
N SER A 152 3.85 -9.81 -17.32
CA SER A 152 4.50 -8.74 -16.55
C SER A 152 4.03 -8.80 -15.10
N ALA A 153 4.90 -8.42 -14.17
CA ALA A 153 4.53 -8.28 -12.76
C ALA A 153 3.65 -7.04 -12.49
N ASN A 154 3.72 -6.04 -13.38
CA ASN A 154 3.04 -4.77 -13.24
C ASN A 154 2.14 -4.51 -14.45
N GLY A 155 1.03 -3.80 -14.24
CA GLY A 155 0.18 -3.35 -15.33
C GLY A 155 -1.18 -2.84 -14.87
N THR A 156 -2.10 -2.70 -15.83
CA THR A 156 -3.48 -2.26 -15.58
C THR A 156 -4.43 -3.45 -15.64
N LEU A 157 -5.05 -3.77 -14.49
CA LEU A 157 -6.08 -4.80 -14.38
C LEU A 157 -7.34 -4.34 -15.12
N ALA A 158 -7.91 -3.22 -14.71
CA ALA A 158 -9.18 -2.72 -15.22
C ALA A 158 -9.16 -1.20 -15.43
N ILE A 159 -10.04 -0.72 -16.30
CA ILE A 159 -10.28 0.71 -16.53
C ILE A 159 -11.78 0.93 -16.35
N ALA A 160 -12.14 1.71 -15.34
CA ALA A 160 -13.53 2.10 -15.08
C ALA A 160 -13.75 3.55 -15.51
N THR A 161 -14.89 3.80 -16.13
CA THR A 161 -15.38 5.11 -16.51
C THR A 161 -16.62 5.42 -15.69
N PHE A 162 -16.63 6.60 -15.09
CA PHE A 162 -17.76 7.18 -14.38
C PHE A 162 -18.16 8.47 -15.07
N LYS A 163 -19.44 8.81 -15.04
CA LYS A 163 -19.92 10.15 -15.38
C LYS A 163 -20.02 10.96 -14.09
N VAL A 164 -19.54 12.21 -14.12
CA VAL A 164 -19.64 13.13 -12.99
C VAL A 164 -21.05 13.70 -12.95
N LEU A 165 -21.75 13.52 -11.82
CA LEU A 165 -23.10 14.06 -11.58
C LEU A 165 -23.05 15.42 -10.87
N ALA A 166 -22.12 15.57 -9.92
CA ALA A 166 -21.95 16.78 -9.14
C ALA A 166 -20.48 17.01 -8.84
N ASN A 167 -20.03 18.26 -8.96
CA ASN A 167 -18.69 18.66 -8.57
C ASN A 167 -18.62 18.80 -7.04
N LYS A 168 -18.26 17.70 -6.38
CA LYS A 168 -18.05 17.62 -4.94
C LYS A 168 -16.98 16.59 -4.62
N ASP A 169 -16.40 16.69 -3.43
CA ASP A 169 -15.47 15.70 -2.94
C ASP A 169 -16.14 14.31 -2.88
N SER A 170 -15.49 13.33 -3.50
CA SER A 170 -15.95 11.94 -3.57
C SER A 170 -14.76 10.99 -3.47
N THR A 171 -15.02 9.76 -3.05
CA THR A 171 -13.98 8.73 -2.91
C THR A 171 -14.42 7.46 -3.62
N ILE A 172 -13.58 6.96 -4.52
CA ILE A 172 -13.70 5.62 -5.08
C ILE A 172 -12.84 4.68 -4.23
N LYS A 173 -13.45 3.63 -3.68
CA LYS A 173 -12.76 2.65 -2.82
C LYS A 173 -12.61 1.32 -3.55
N LEU A 174 -11.40 0.76 -3.49
CA LEU A 174 -11.12 -0.59 -3.96
C LEU A 174 -11.40 -1.60 -2.83
N ALA A 175 -12.21 -2.62 -3.12
CA ALA A 175 -12.57 -3.68 -2.19
C ALA A 175 -12.60 -5.04 -2.87
N ASN A 176 -12.74 -6.11 -2.08
CA ASN A 176 -12.94 -7.49 -2.55
C ASN A 176 -11.94 -7.97 -3.62
N VAL A 177 -10.69 -7.49 -3.53
CA VAL A 177 -9.63 -7.88 -4.44
C VAL A 177 -9.30 -9.35 -4.22
N MET A 178 -9.40 -10.13 -5.29
CA MET A 178 -8.93 -11.51 -5.36
C MET A 178 -8.10 -11.68 -6.62
N LEU A 179 -6.96 -12.33 -6.50
CA LEU A 179 -6.11 -12.73 -7.61
C LEU A 179 -5.99 -14.25 -7.61
N SER A 180 -5.88 -14.86 -8.78
CA SER A 180 -5.67 -16.29 -8.93
C SER A 180 -4.58 -16.62 -9.95
N ASP A 181 -3.90 -17.74 -9.76
CA ASP A 181 -3.03 -18.33 -10.78
C ASP A 181 -3.82 -19.08 -11.86
N ALA A 182 -3.13 -19.57 -12.91
CA ALA A 182 -3.73 -20.38 -13.97
C ALA A 182 -4.36 -21.71 -13.49
N LYS A 183 -4.07 -22.15 -12.25
CA LYS A 183 -4.66 -23.34 -11.62
C LYS A 183 -5.83 -22.98 -10.71
N ALA A 184 -6.30 -21.73 -10.73
CA ALA A 184 -7.34 -21.19 -9.87
C ALA A 184 -7.00 -21.17 -8.37
N ASN A 185 -5.72 -21.25 -8.00
CA ASN A 185 -5.30 -21.02 -6.62
C ASN A 185 -5.31 -19.53 -6.32
N LYS A 186 -5.83 -19.17 -5.15
CA LYS A 186 -5.82 -17.79 -4.67
C LYS A 186 -4.39 -17.32 -4.38
N LEU A 187 -4.05 -16.12 -4.83
CA LEU A 187 -2.77 -15.46 -4.57
C LEU A 187 -2.89 -14.44 -3.43
N ALA A 188 -1.80 -14.27 -2.69
CA ALA A 188 -1.71 -13.26 -1.63
C ALA A 188 -1.69 -11.84 -2.22
N THR A 189 -2.38 -10.90 -1.57
CA THR A 189 -2.50 -9.51 -2.00
C THR A 189 -2.40 -8.55 -0.83
N LEU A 190 -1.68 -7.45 -1.04
CA LEU A 190 -1.73 -6.27 -0.20
C LEU A 190 -2.82 -5.32 -0.72
N LYS A 191 -3.57 -4.75 0.23
CA LYS A 191 -4.62 -3.76 -0.02
C LYS A 191 -4.08 -2.36 0.22
#